data_AF-A0A7S3RH11-F1
#
_entry.id   AF-A0A7S3RH11-F1
#
_cell.length_a   1.000
_cell.length_b   1.000
_cell.length_c   1.000
_cell.angle_alpha   90.00
_cell.angle_beta   90.00
_cell.angle_gamma   90.00
#
_symmetry.space_group_name_H-M   'P 1'
#
loop_
_entity.id
_entity.type
_entity.pdbx_description
1 polymer ?
#
loop_
_entity_poly.entity_id
_entity_poly.type
_entity_poly.pdbx_seq_one_letter_code
_entity_poly.pdbx_strand_id
1 'polypeptide(L)'
;TEEFLCPITQSLPLDPVLAEDGVVYERRAIEDWLKQHARSPKTNLPMGTKLVPAPAIKNMIERMVKTGALSEEKTAEWRKRIEEEAQVVELRRKAEAGDLSAATKLARAYSNGKLGLSKDSSKALPLAKQAADGGDPRGMSTLAMIYYVYPAHQSDALVLRWAAAAAALGDGAAHILLANLYDHGRAGLPLDKEEGFKLRLKGCEMGSANSRGLFHLAESYANGT
;
A
#
# COMPACT_ATOMS: atom_id res chain seq x y z
N THR A 1 -30.41 6.87 9.40
CA THR A 1 -29.03 7.41 9.25
C THR A 1 -28.10 6.53 8.40
N GLU A 2 -28.61 5.49 7.72
CA GLU A 2 -27.85 4.66 6.75
C GLU A 2 -27.99 5.14 5.29
N GLU A 3 -28.81 6.17 5.06
CA GLU A 3 -29.28 6.61 3.74
C GLU A 3 -28.18 7.16 2.81
N PHE A 4 -27.00 7.45 3.35
CA PHE A 4 -25.86 8.04 2.61
C PHE A 4 -24.65 7.12 2.51
N LEU A 5 -24.75 5.87 2.95
CA LEU A 5 -23.65 4.92 2.86
C LEU A 5 -23.58 4.33 1.45
N CYS A 6 -22.37 4.27 0.90
CA CYS A 6 -22.13 3.52 -0.32
C CYS A 6 -22.37 2.02 -0.05
N PRO A 7 -23.22 1.33 -0.83
CA PRO A 7 -23.50 -0.09 -0.59
C PRO A 7 -22.28 -1.02 -0.70
N ILE A 8 -21.24 -0.63 -1.43
CA ILE A 8 -20.02 -1.44 -1.57
C ILE A 8 -19.08 -1.20 -0.38
N THR A 9 -18.78 0.06 -0.06
CA THR A 9 -17.77 0.39 0.96
C THR A 9 -18.34 0.43 2.37
N GLN A 10 -19.66 0.48 2.52
CA GLN A 10 -20.37 0.64 3.80
C GLN A 10 -19.96 1.91 4.59
N SER A 11 -19.38 2.89 3.88
CA SER A 11 -18.94 4.16 4.44
C SER A 11 -19.51 5.33 3.62
N LEU A 12 -19.44 6.54 4.19
CA LEU A 12 -19.79 7.77 3.48
C LEU A 12 -18.87 7.94 2.25
N PRO A 13 -19.40 8.14 1.04
CA PRO A 13 -18.59 8.32 -0.16
C PRO A 13 -17.79 9.63 -0.11
N LEU A 14 -16.58 9.62 -0.68
CA LEU A 14 -15.74 10.81 -0.89
C LEU A 14 -16.00 11.43 -2.27
N ASP A 15 -16.15 10.57 -3.28
CA ASP A 15 -16.54 10.92 -4.66
C ASP A 15 -17.84 10.19 -5.04
N PRO A 16 -19.00 10.68 -4.56
CA PRO A 16 -20.28 10.04 -4.82
C PRO A 16 -20.67 10.11 -6.30
N VAL A 17 -21.08 8.98 -6.85
CA VAL A 17 -21.65 8.84 -8.20
C VAL A 17 -22.99 8.15 -8.15
N LEU A 18 -23.93 8.62 -8.96
CA LEU A 18 -25.20 7.97 -9.23
C LEU A 18 -25.01 6.97 -10.38
N ALA A 19 -25.36 5.72 -10.15
CA ALA A 19 -25.34 4.68 -11.17
C ALA A 19 -26.73 4.48 -11.81
N GLU A 20 -26.81 3.68 -12.87
CA GLU A 20 -28.05 3.46 -13.64
C GLU A 20 -29.21 2.86 -12.84
N ASP A 21 -28.92 2.18 -11.74
CA ASP A 21 -29.90 1.63 -10.80
C ASP A 21 -30.49 2.67 -9.83
N GLY A 22 -30.10 3.94 -9.97
CA GLY A 22 -30.55 5.05 -9.12
C GLY A 22 -29.88 5.10 -7.75
N VAL A 23 -28.82 4.33 -7.55
CA VAL A 23 -28.11 4.23 -6.26
C VAL A 23 -26.82 5.04 -6.30
N VAL A 24 -26.48 5.65 -5.16
CA VAL A 24 -25.22 6.38 -4.98
C VAL A 24 -24.14 5.45 -4.46
N TYR A 25 -22.98 5.48 -5.12
CA TYR A 25 -21.79 4.72 -4.77
C TYR A 25 -20.58 5.62 -4.61
N GLU A 26 -19.56 5.12 -3.91
CA GLU A 26 -18.18 5.61 -4.03
C GLU A 26 -17.66 5.26 -5.43
N ARG A 27 -17.23 6.26 -6.22
CA ARG A 27 -16.84 6.09 -7.63
C ARG A 27 -15.89 4.92 -7.84
N ARG A 28 -14.77 4.92 -7.11
CA ARG A 28 -13.74 3.90 -7.29
C ARG A 28 -14.26 2.49 -7.02
N ALA A 29 -15.12 2.34 -6.01
CA ALA A 29 -15.65 1.05 -5.63
C ALA A 29 -16.61 0.48 -6.69
N ILE A 30 -17.49 1.34 -7.25
CA ILE A 30 -18.42 0.90 -8.30
C ILE A 30 -17.70 0.68 -9.64
N GLU A 31 -16.69 1.48 -9.97
CA GLU A 31 -15.85 1.24 -11.15
C GLU A 31 -15.10 -0.09 -11.05
N ASP A 32 -14.53 -0.41 -9.90
CA ASP A 32 -13.84 -1.70 -9.68
C ASP A 32 -14.82 -2.90 -9.74
N TRP A 33 -16.05 -2.74 -9.23
CA TRP A 33 -17.10 -3.75 -9.33
C TRP A 33 -17.52 -4.02 -10.79
N LEU A 34 -17.78 -2.96 -11.56
CA LEU A 34 -18.30 -3.04 -12.93
C LEU A 34 -17.27 -3.58 -13.94
N LYS A 35 -15.97 -3.63 -13.59
CA LYS A 35 -14.96 -4.34 -14.39
C LYS A 35 -15.21 -5.85 -14.47
N GLN A 36 -15.88 -6.41 -13.47
CA GLN A 36 -16.07 -7.85 -13.32
C GLN A 36 -17.56 -8.26 -13.38
N HIS A 37 -18.48 -7.30 -13.27
CA HIS A 37 -19.91 -7.57 -13.16
C HIS A 37 -20.71 -6.61 -14.04
N ALA A 38 -21.72 -7.14 -14.73
CA ALA A 38 -22.69 -6.36 -15.51
C ALA A 38 -24.02 -6.17 -14.76
N ARG A 39 -23.96 -6.04 -13.42
CA ARG A 39 -25.13 -6.01 -12.52
C ARG A 39 -24.92 -5.06 -11.35
N SER A 40 -26.02 -4.57 -10.79
CA SER A 40 -26.04 -3.76 -9.57
C SER A 40 -25.50 -4.51 -8.37
N PRO A 41 -24.54 -3.93 -7.61
CA PRO A 41 -24.14 -4.48 -6.32
C PRO A 41 -25.28 -4.49 -5.28
N LYS A 42 -26.32 -3.65 -5.45
CA LYS A 42 -27.42 -3.53 -4.46
C LYS A 42 -28.63 -4.36 -4.84
N THR A 43 -29.04 -4.34 -6.10
CA THR A 43 -30.28 -4.99 -6.57
C THR A 43 -30.02 -6.29 -7.32
N ASN A 44 -28.77 -6.57 -7.71
CA ASN A 44 -28.37 -7.70 -8.55
C ASN A 44 -29.05 -7.75 -9.94
N LEU A 45 -29.70 -6.66 -10.34
CA LEU A 45 -30.28 -6.50 -11.67
C LEU A 45 -29.21 -6.10 -12.68
N PRO A 46 -29.35 -6.47 -13.96
CA PRO A 46 -28.46 -6.01 -15.03
C PRO A 46 -28.37 -4.48 -15.06
N MET A 47 -27.15 -3.96 -15.21
CA MET A 47 -26.92 -2.51 -15.38
C MET A 47 -25.68 -2.26 -16.24
N GLY A 48 -25.67 -1.11 -16.93
CA GLY A 48 -24.51 -0.62 -17.65
C GLY A 48 -23.47 0.03 -16.75
N THR A 49 -22.48 0.67 -17.39
CA THR A 49 -21.33 1.28 -16.70
C THR A 49 -21.44 2.80 -16.59
N LYS A 50 -22.60 3.39 -16.90
CA LYS A 50 -22.77 4.84 -16.82
C LYS A 50 -22.82 5.30 -15.36
N LEU A 51 -21.92 6.22 -15.02
CA LEU A 51 -21.83 6.83 -13.70
C LEU A 51 -21.93 8.36 -13.84
N VAL A 52 -22.83 8.97 -13.09
CA VAL A 52 -23.06 10.42 -13.07
C VAL A 52 -22.51 10.99 -11.77
N PRO A 53 -21.61 11.99 -11.77
CA PRO A 53 -21.17 12.66 -10.55
C PRO A 53 -22.36 13.20 -9.74
N ALA A 54 -22.35 13.01 -8.42
CA ALA A 54 -23.42 13.43 -7.52
C ALA A 54 -22.95 14.50 -6.50
N PRO A 55 -22.55 15.71 -6.95
CA PRO A 55 -22.00 16.74 -6.07
C PRO A 55 -23.00 17.21 -4.99
N ALA A 56 -24.31 17.14 -5.27
CA ALA A 56 -25.33 17.44 -4.27
C ALA A 56 -25.25 16.52 -3.04
N ILE A 57 -24.91 15.24 -3.24
CA ILE A 57 -24.72 14.27 -2.15
C ILE A 57 -23.46 14.61 -1.36
N LYS A 58 -22.37 14.94 -2.05
CA LYS A 58 -21.12 15.36 -1.40
C LYS A 58 -21.35 16.58 -0.50
N ASN A 59 -22.01 17.62 -1.04
CA ASN A 59 -22.33 18.84 -0.29
C ASN A 59 -23.22 18.56 0.92
N MET A 60 -24.15 17.61 0.81
CA MET A 60 -25.01 17.19 1.92
C MET A 60 -24.20 16.50 3.02
N ILE A 61 -23.31 15.56 2.66
CA ILE A 61 -22.41 14.89 3.61
C ILE A 61 -21.53 15.92 4.34
N GLU A 62 -20.92 16.85 3.59
CA GLU A 62 -20.12 17.95 4.14
C GLU A 62 -20.92 18.81 5.12
N ARG A 63 -22.16 19.16 4.78
CA ARG A 63 -23.05 19.92 5.66
C ARG A 63 -23.35 19.13 6.93
N MET A 64 -23.67 17.85 6.83
CA MET A 64 -23.99 17.01 7.98
C MET A 64 -22.79 16.85 8.92
N VAL A 65 -21.58 16.71 8.37
CA VAL A 65 -20.32 16.73 9.13
C VAL A 65 -20.12 18.07 9.85
N LYS A 66 -20.41 19.19 9.17
CA LYS A 66 -20.26 20.53 9.73
C LYS A 66 -21.28 20.84 10.83
N THR A 67 -22.52 20.39 10.68
CA THR A 67 -23.61 20.66 11.65
C THR A 67 -23.68 19.65 12.79
N GLY A 68 -22.83 18.62 12.80
CA GLY A 68 -22.88 17.55 13.79
C GLY A 68 -24.11 16.63 13.63
N ALA A 69 -24.68 16.55 12.42
CA ALA A 69 -25.80 15.65 12.13
C ALA A 69 -25.38 14.18 11.97
N LEU A 70 -24.07 13.92 11.87
CA LEU A 70 -23.48 12.59 11.87
C LEU A 70 -22.79 12.33 13.21
N SER A 71 -22.66 11.05 13.60
CA SER A 71 -21.90 10.68 14.79
C SER A 71 -20.43 11.14 14.65
N GLU A 72 -19.80 11.40 15.80
CA GLU A 72 -18.39 11.77 15.86
C GLU A 72 -17.50 10.71 15.19
N GLU A 73 -17.79 9.43 15.44
CA GLU A 73 -17.10 8.30 14.82
C GLU A 73 -17.14 8.35 13.29
N LYS A 74 -18.34 8.45 12.69
CA LYS A 74 -18.50 8.53 11.22
C LYS A 74 -17.84 9.78 10.64
N THR A 75 -17.89 10.88 11.38
CA THR A 75 -17.25 12.14 10.99
C THR A 75 -15.74 12.02 10.99
N ALA A 76 -15.15 11.40 12.02
CA ALA A 76 -13.71 11.18 12.13
C ALA A 76 -13.20 10.23 11.05
N GLU A 77 -13.91 9.12 10.80
CA GLU A 77 -13.58 8.17 9.72
C GLU A 77 -13.58 8.87 8.35
N TRP A 78 -14.64 9.62 8.04
CA TRP A 78 -14.76 10.30 6.76
C TRP A 78 -13.68 11.37 6.56
N ARG A 79 -13.38 12.17 7.60
CA ARG A 79 -12.28 13.16 7.56
C ARG A 79 -10.91 12.52 7.34
N LYS A 80 -10.63 11.42 8.05
CA LYS A 80 -9.39 10.67 7.87
C LYS A 80 -9.25 10.17 6.44
N ARG A 81 -10.33 9.65 5.84
CA ARG A 81 -10.33 9.17 4.46
C ARG A 81 -10.08 10.30 3.44
N ILE A 82 -10.60 11.51 3.69
CA ILE A 82 -10.29 12.70 2.87
C ILE A 82 -8.80 13.04 2.95
N GLU A 83 -8.22 13.02 4.15
CA GLU A 83 -6.80 13.30 4.34
C GLU A 83 -5.91 12.27 3.63
N GLU A 84 -6.26 10.98 3.76
CA GLU A 84 -5.56 9.89 3.06
C GLU A 84 -5.66 10.04 1.54
N GLU A 85 -6.83 10.40 0.99
CA GLU A 85 -7.02 10.64 -0.44
C GLU A 85 -6.20 11.84 -0.94
N ALA A 86 -6.23 12.95 -0.21
CA ALA A 86 -5.42 14.12 -0.52
C ALA A 86 -3.91 13.80 -0.50
N GLN A 87 -3.47 12.99 0.45
CA GLN A 87 -2.10 12.52 0.53
C GLN A 87 -1.72 11.66 -0.67
N VAL A 88 -2.59 10.77 -1.14
CA VAL A 88 -2.36 9.94 -2.34
C VAL A 88 -2.27 10.81 -3.59
N VAL A 89 -3.16 11.81 -3.74
CA VAL A 89 -3.13 12.74 -4.88
C VAL A 89 -1.80 13.50 -4.92
N GLU A 90 -1.34 14.03 -3.79
CA GLU A 90 -0.09 14.77 -3.74
C GLU A 90 1.13 13.86 -3.97
N LEU A 91 1.15 12.65 -3.41
CA LEU A 91 2.21 11.68 -3.67
C LEU A 91 2.28 11.30 -5.15
N ARG A 92 1.13 11.12 -5.80
CA ARG A 92 1.06 10.83 -7.24
C ARG A 92 1.63 11.99 -8.05
N ARG A 93 1.16 13.21 -7.79
CA ARG A 93 1.64 14.42 -8.48
C ARG A 93 3.15 14.59 -8.35
N LYS A 94 3.70 14.39 -7.15
CA LYS A 94 5.15 14.46 -6.91
C LYS A 94 5.92 13.34 -7.62
N ALA A 95 5.42 12.12 -7.58
CA ALA A 95 6.03 10.98 -8.27
C ALA A 95 6.06 11.21 -9.80
N GLU A 96 4.97 11.71 -10.39
CA GLU A 96 4.88 12.09 -11.81
C GLU A 96 5.86 13.22 -12.16
N ALA A 97 6.15 14.11 -11.21
CA ALA A 97 7.18 15.15 -11.34
C ALA A 97 8.62 14.65 -11.08
N GLY A 98 8.82 13.35 -10.86
CA GLY A 98 10.15 12.74 -10.68
C GLY A 98 10.63 12.64 -9.23
N ASP A 99 9.81 12.98 -8.23
CA ASP A 99 10.19 12.82 -6.81
C ASP A 99 10.24 11.32 -6.44
N LEU A 100 11.46 10.81 -6.30
CA LEU A 100 11.72 9.41 -5.99
C LEU A 100 11.19 9.02 -4.60
N SER A 101 11.24 9.93 -3.62
CA SER A 101 10.70 9.64 -2.28
C SER A 101 9.19 9.52 -2.32
N ALA A 102 8.50 10.34 -3.11
CA ALA A 102 7.08 10.24 -3.33
C ALA A 102 6.72 8.94 -4.07
N ALA A 103 7.47 8.59 -5.12
CA ALA A 103 7.31 7.33 -5.84
C ALA A 103 7.45 6.12 -4.90
N THR A 104 8.48 6.09 -4.05
CA THR A 104 8.68 5.03 -3.03
C THR A 104 7.54 4.97 -2.03
N LYS A 105 7.08 6.12 -1.51
CA LYS A 105 5.95 6.16 -0.55
C LYS A 105 4.67 5.63 -1.18
N LEU A 106 4.37 6.03 -2.42
CA LEU A 106 3.19 5.58 -3.14
C LEU A 106 3.28 4.10 -3.52
N ALA A 107 4.45 3.62 -3.94
CA ALA A 107 4.71 2.20 -4.20
C ALA A 107 4.47 1.35 -2.95
N ARG A 108 4.99 1.78 -1.79
CA ARG A 108 4.76 1.10 -0.51
C ARG A 108 3.30 1.15 -0.09
N ALA A 109 2.58 2.24 -0.37
CA ALA A 109 1.16 2.36 -0.07
C ALA A 109 0.32 1.37 -0.91
N TYR A 110 0.62 1.25 -2.21
CA TYR A 110 0.01 0.22 -3.06
C TYR A 110 0.44 -1.20 -2.71
N SER A 111 1.67 -1.43 -2.25
CA SER A 111 2.11 -2.77 -1.86
C SER A 111 1.44 -3.22 -0.56
N ASN A 112 1.42 -2.36 0.46
CA ASN A 112 0.95 -2.76 1.79
C ASN A 112 -0.53 -2.48 2.05
N GLY A 113 -1.21 -1.80 1.12
CA GLY A 113 -2.60 -1.39 1.29
C GLY A 113 -2.76 -0.31 2.37
N LYS A 114 -2.02 0.80 2.23
CA LYS A 114 -2.06 1.96 3.15
C LYS A 114 -2.67 3.18 2.45
N LEU A 115 -3.02 4.21 3.23
CA LEU A 115 -3.64 5.45 2.72
C LEU A 115 -4.95 5.22 1.96
N GLY A 116 -5.82 4.36 2.49
CA GLY A 116 -7.08 3.99 1.83
C GLY A 116 -6.92 3.24 0.50
N LEU A 117 -5.72 2.76 0.15
CA LEU A 117 -5.47 2.01 -1.08
C LEU A 117 -5.58 0.50 -0.83
N SER A 118 -6.19 -0.22 -1.77
CA SER A 118 -6.07 -1.68 -1.85
C SER A 118 -4.66 -2.08 -2.29
N LYS A 119 -4.24 -3.29 -1.89
CA LYS A 119 -2.98 -3.89 -2.37
C LYS A 119 -3.02 -4.07 -3.89
N ASP A 120 -2.05 -3.52 -4.60
CA ASP A 120 -2.01 -3.52 -6.07
C ASP A 120 -0.56 -3.50 -6.56
N SER A 121 0.02 -4.69 -6.78
CA SER A 121 1.42 -4.79 -7.22
C SER A 121 1.64 -4.24 -8.63
N SER A 122 0.59 -4.23 -9.47
CA SER A 122 0.65 -3.69 -10.83
C SER A 122 0.87 -2.18 -10.84
N LYS A 123 0.31 -1.47 -9.84
CA LYS A 123 0.56 -0.04 -9.62
C LYS A 123 1.83 0.23 -8.81
N ALA A 124 2.15 -0.64 -7.85
CA ALA A 124 3.35 -0.48 -7.03
C ALA A 124 4.66 -0.66 -7.83
N LEU A 125 4.71 -1.66 -8.73
CA LEU A 125 5.91 -2.05 -9.46
C LEU A 125 6.52 -0.90 -10.29
N PRO A 126 5.80 -0.17 -11.16
CA PRO A 126 6.39 0.91 -11.94
C PRO A 126 6.91 2.06 -11.07
N LEU A 127 6.22 2.40 -9.98
CA LEU A 127 6.66 3.43 -9.03
C LEU A 127 7.93 3.02 -8.29
N ALA A 128 8.01 1.75 -7.85
CA ALA A 128 9.20 1.21 -7.21
C ALA A 128 10.38 1.14 -8.17
N LYS A 129 10.15 0.77 -9.44
CA LYS A 129 11.16 0.81 -10.50
C LYS A 129 11.68 2.22 -10.73
N GLN A 130 10.79 3.20 -10.90
CA GLN A 130 11.17 4.60 -11.04
C GLN A 130 12.08 5.06 -9.89
N ALA A 131 11.71 4.76 -8.64
CA ALA A 131 12.51 5.12 -7.49
C ALA A 131 13.86 4.39 -7.43
N ALA A 132 13.88 3.08 -7.71
CA ALA A 132 15.08 2.26 -7.70
C ALA A 132 16.07 2.65 -8.80
N ASP A 133 15.58 2.85 -10.03
CA ASP A 133 16.37 3.28 -11.18
C ASP A 133 16.91 4.72 -10.97
N GLY A 134 16.16 5.55 -10.25
CA GLY A 134 16.60 6.88 -9.81
C GLY A 134 17.58 6.89 -8.62
N GLY A 135 17.91 5.72 -8.04
CA GLY A 135 18.89 5.60 -6.97
C GLY A 135 18.37 5.71 -5.54
N ASP A 136 17.05 5.72 -5.29
CA ASP A 136 16.51 5.74 -3.93
C ASP A 136 16.67 4.37 -3.25
N PRO A 137 17.45 4.23 -2.15
CA PRO A 137 17.67 2.95 -1.49
C PRO A 137 16.37 2.29 -1.00
N ARG A 138 15.41 3.12 -0.54
CA ARG A 138 14.10 2.65 -0.10
C ARG A 138 13.23 2.21 -1.29
N GLY A 139 13.42 2.83 -2.45
CA GLY A 139 12.80 2.41 -3.71
C GLY A 139 13.33 1.06 -4.16
N MET A 140 14.64 0.87 -4.10
CA MET A 140 15.31 -0.41 -4.39
C MET A 140 14.83 -1.53 -3.46
N SER A 141 14.77 -1.30 -2.13
CA SER A 141 14.27 -2.32 -1.20
C SER A 141 12.77 -2.57 -1.36
N THR A 142 11.97 -1.54 -1.69
CA THR A 142 10.56 -1.72 -2.06
C THR A 142 10.41 -2.57 -3.32
N LEU A 143 11.24 -2.35 -4.35
CA LEU A 143 11.23 -3.13 -5.58
C LEU A 143 11.64 -4.58 -5.34
N ALA A 144 12.70 -4.80 -4.55
CA ALA A 144 13.13 -6.13 -4.12
C ALA A 144 12.01 -6.85 -3.35
N MET A 145 11.32 -6.14 -2.45
CA MET A 145 10.16 -6.67 -1.74
C MET A 145 9.09 -7.13 -2.74
N ILE A 146 8.73 -6.30 -3.72
CA ILE A 146 7.70 -6.66 -4.71
C ILE A 146 8.06 -7.97 -5.44
N TYR A 147 9.33 -8.14 -5.83
CA TYR A 147 9.82 -9.38 -6.42
C TYR A 147 9.93 -10.56 -5.45
N TYR A 148 9.84 -10.33 -4.14
CA TYR A 148 9.88 -11.37 -3.12
C TYR A 148 8.49 -11.90 -2.77
N VAL A 149 7.48 -11.02 -2.58
CA VAL A 149 6.16 -11.41 -2.04
C VAL A 149 5.09 -11.63 -3.10
N TYR A 150 5.13 -10.96 -4.26
CA TYR A 150 4.05 -11.09 -5.24
C TYR A 150 4.37 -12.18 -6.26
N PRO A 151 3.61 -13.30 -6.32
CA PRO A 151 3.89 -14.41 -7.24
C PRO A 151 3.96 -13.97 -8.70
N ALA A 152 3.12 -13.01 -9.11
CA ALA A 152 3.08 -12.47 -10.47
C ALA A 152 4.39 -11.76 -10.91
N HIS A 153 5.27 -11.44 -9.96
CA HIS A 153 6.54 -10.74 -10.23
C HIS A 153 7.74 -11.50 -9.65
N GLN A 154 7.55 -12.70 -9.09
CA GLN A 154 8.57 -13.31 -8.25
C GLN A 154 9.88 -13.58 -9.00
N SER A 155 11.02 -13.15 -8.44
CA SER A 155 12.34 -13.38 -9.03
C SER A 155 13.47 -13.22 -8.02
N ASP A 156 14.10 -14.33 -7.64
CA ASP A 156 15.19 -14.32 -6.64
C ASP A 156 16.44 -13.57 -7.09
N ALA A 157 16.77 -13.65 -8.37
CA ALA A 157 17.89 -12.89 -8.92
C ALA A 157 17.64 -11.37 -8.80
N LEU A 158 16.40 -10.91 -9.01
CA LEU A 158 16.05 -9.50 -8.87
C LEU A 158 15.92 -9.07 -7.40
N VAL A 159 15.44 -9.95 -6.51
CA VAL A 159 15.49 -9.70 -5.06
C VAL A 159 16.94 -9.50 -4.62
N LEU A 160 17.84 -10.42 -4.98
CA LEU A 160 19.25 -10.34 -4.62
C LEU A 160 19.89 -9.06 -5.16
N ARG A 161 19.71 -8.76 -6.45
CA ARG A 161 20.27 -7.56 -7.08
C ARG A 161 19.86 -6.28 -6.36
N TRP A 162 18.55 -6.07 -6.18
CA TRP A 162 18.05 -4.81 -5.65
C TRP A 162 18.21 -4.70 -4.13
N ALA A 163 18.10 -5.81 -3.39
CA ALA A 163 18.38 -5.81 -1.96
C ALA A 163 19.88 -5.59 -1.68
N ALA A 164 20.79 -6.19 -2.46
CA ALA A 164 22.23 -5.93 -2.31
C ALA A 164 22.57 -4.46 -2.60
N ALA A 165 22.00 -3.88 -3.66
CA ALA A 165 22.19 -2.47 -3.99
C ALA A 165 21.68 -1.54 -2.89
N ALA A 166 20.46 -1.79 -2.37
CA ALA A 166 19.88 -1.01 -1.28
C ALA A 166 20.66 -1.16 0.04
N ALA A 167 21.11 -2.37 0.37
CA ALA A 167 21.91 -2.65 1.57
C ALA A 167 23.28 -1.95 1.53
N ALA A 168 23.91 -1.90 0.35
CA ALA A 168 25.15 -1.16 0.15
C ALA A 168 24.98 0.36 0.39
N LEU A 169 23.77 0.88 0.20
CA LEU A 169 23.39 2.27 0.49
C LEU A 169 22.80 2.46 1.89
N GLY A 170 22.89 1.44 2.77
CA GLY A 170 22.48 1.53 4.17
C GLY A 170 20.98 1.34 4.43
N ASP A 171 20.22 0.80 3.47
CA ASP A 171 18.81 0.46 3.72
C ASP A 171 18.70 -0.78 4.61
N GLY A 172 18.13 -0.64 5.80
CA GLY A 172 17.97 -1.75 6.75
C GLY A 172 16.97 -2.81 6.28
N ALA A 173 15.93 -2.43 5.53
CA ALA A 173 14.93 -3.39 5.03
C ALA A 173 15.53 -4.33 3.99
N ALA A 174 16.47 -3.83 3.21
CA ALA A 174 17.25 -4.62 2.28
C ALA A 174 18.08 -5.72 2.95
N HIS A 175 18.66 -5.45 4.12
CA HIS A 175 19.39 -6.46 4.88
C HIS A 175 18.47 -7.61 5.34
N ILE A 176 17.22 -7.31 5.71
CA ILE A 176 16.23 -8.33 6.05
C ILE A 176 15.86 -9.19 4.83
N LEU A 177 15.75 -8.59 3.64
CA LEU A 177 15.49 -9.33 2.41
C LEU A 177 16.65 -10.26 2.03
N LEU A 178 17.90 -9.79 2.17
CA LEU A 178 19.09 -10.62 1.96
C LEU A 178 19.15 -11.77 2.97
N ALA A 179 18.85 -11.51 4.23
CA ALA A 179 18.77 -12.54 5.27
C ALA A 179 17.83 -13.68 4.88
N ASN A 180 16.66 -13.34 4.34
CA ASN A 180 15.69 -14.35 3.90
C ASN A 180 16.19 -15.20 2.72
N LEU A 181 17.03 -14.65 1.84
CA LEU A 181 17.63 -15.43 0.75
C LEU A 181 18.65 -16.45 1.28
N TYR A 182 19.47 -16.06 2.26
CA TYR A 182 20.44 -16.94 2.92
C TYR A 182 19.78 -18.04 3.75
N ASP A 183 18.73 -17.71 4.51
CA ASP A 183 17.99 -18.69 5.34
C ASP A 183 17.43 -19.88 4.53
N HIS A 184 17.20 -19.67 3.22
CA HIS A 184 16.60 -20.65 2.31
C HIS A 184 17.53 -21.09 1.17
N GLY A 185 18.78 -20.59 1.10
CA GLY A 185 19.71 -20.88 0.01
C GLY A 185 19.15 -20.53 -1.38
N ARG A 186 18.53 -19.35 -1.52
CA ARG A 186 17.89 -18.89 -2.76
C ARG A 186 18.82 -17.98 -3.57
N ALA A 187 18.46 -17.71 -4.83
CA ALA A 187 19.24 -16.86 -5.74
C ALA A 187 20.69 -17.34 -6.01
N GLY A 188 20.99 -18.63 -5.79
CA GLY A 188 22.35 -19.18 -5.90
C GLY A 188 23.22 -18.95 -4.67
N LEU A 189 22.67 -18.40 -3.58
CA LEU A 189 23.34 -18.31 -2.29
C LEU A 189 23.30 -19.66 -1.55
N PRO A 190 24.32 -19.98 -0.74
CA PRO A 190 24.27 -21.14 0.13
C PRO A 190 23.18 -20.96 1.20
N LEU A 191 22.63 -22.08 1.66
CA LEU A 191 21.82 -22.07 2.87
C LEU A 191 22.75 -21.77 4.07
N ASP A 192 22.61 -20.58 4.63
CA ASP A 192 23.44 -20.10 5.73
C ASP A 192 22.58 -19.25 6.69
N LYS A 193 22.04 -19.89 7.72
CA LYS A 193 21.20 -19.23 8.72
C LYS A 193 22.00 -18.31 9.64
N GLU A 194 23.30 -18.52 9.78
CA GLU A 194 24.15 -17.68 10.62
C GLU A 194 24.36 -16.32 9.93
N GLU A 195 24.68 -16.34 8.64
CA GLU A 195 24.78 -15.12 7.84
C GLU A 195 23.42 -14.42 7.72
N GLY A 196 22.34 -15.19 7.53
CA GLY A 196 20.98 -14.66 7.56
C GLY A 196 20.66 -13.93 8.88
N PHE A 197 21.06 -14.50 10.01
CA PHE A 197 20.90 -13.87 11.31
C PHE A 197 21.72 -12.58 11.47
N LYS A 198 22.99 -12.57 11.06
CA LYS A 198 23.85 -11.37 11.08
C LYS A 198 23.26 -10.22 10.25
N LEU A 199 22.75 -10.53 9.06
CA LEU A 199 22.10 -9.55 8.20
C LEU A 199 20.81 -9.01 8.84
N ARG A 200 20.02 -9.86 9.51
CA ARG A 200 18.82 -9.43 10.24
C ARG A 200 19.15 -8.50 11.40
N LEU A 201 20.23 -8.76 12.13
CA LEU A 201 20.74 -7.87 13.18
C LEU A 201 21.10 -6.50 12.62
N LYS A 202 21.90 -6.48 11.55
CA LYS A 202 22.30 -5.23 10.88
C LYS A 202 21.11 -4.42 10.38
N GLY A 203 20.10 -5.08 9.82
CA GLY A 203 18.85 -4.42 9.42
C GLY A 203 18.09 -3.80 10.60
N CYS A 204 18.10 -4.45 11.76
CA CYS A 204 17.51 -3.93 12.99
C CYS A 204 18.27 -2.69 13.50
N GLU A 205 19.60 -2.74 13.55
CA GLU A 205 20.44 -1.60 13.97
C GLU A 205 20.21 -0.37 13.09
N MET A 206 19.94 -0.58 11.80
CA MET A 206 19.60 0.48 10.83
C MET A 206 18.13 0.93 10.87
N GLY A 207 17.37 0.53 11.90
CA GLY A 207 16.01 1.02 12.16
C GLY A 207 14.90 0.40 11.30
N SER A 208 15.15 -0.73 10.63
CA SER A 208 14.15 -1.38 9.76
C SER A 208 13.06 -2.18 10.48
N ALA A 209 13.20 -2.43 11.79
CA ALA A 209 12.21 -3.13 12.60
C ALA A 209 12.06 -2.44 13.95
N ASN A 210 11.05 -2.81 14.75
CA ASN A 210 10.98 -2.46 16.16
C ASN A 210 12.11 -3.18 16.92
N SER A 211 13.32 -2.62 16.80
CA SER A 211 14.62 -3.17 17.19
C SER A 211 14.90 -3.09 18.68
N ARG A 212 13.95 -3.54 19.51
CA ARG A 212 14.20 -3.70 20.95
C ARG A 212 14.06 -5.16 21.38
N GLY A 213 13.01 -5.85 20.93
CA GLY A 213 12.80 -7.27 21.27
C GLY A 213 13.75 -8.24 20.57
N LEU A 214 14.04 -8.04 19.28
CA LEU A 214 14.93 -8.91 18.51
C LEU A 214 16.41 -8.68 18.80
N PHE A 215 16.79 -7.47 19.21
CA PHE A 215 18.15 -7.13 19.62
C PHE A 215 18.53 -7.88 20.90
N HIS A 216 17.69 -7.84 21.94
CA HIS A 216 17.95 -8.56 23.19
C HIS A 216 17.93 -10.08 23.05
N LEU A 217 17.07 -10.63 22.20
CA LEU A 217 17.10 -12.08 21.92
C LEU A 217 18.38 -12.47 21.19
N ALA A 218 18.84 -11.66 20.25
CA ALA A 218 20.04 -11.94 19.50
C ALA A 218 21.32 -11.81 20.32
N GLU A 219 21.36 -10.85 21.25
CA GLU A 219 22.42 -10.72 22.25
C GLU A 219 22.45 -11.92 23.20
N SER A 220 21.29 -12.45 23.62
CA SER A 220 21.19 -13.68 24.44
C SER A 220 21.76 -14.91 23.72
N TYR A 221 21.37 -15.12 22.45
CA TYR A 221 21.84 -16.25 21.65
C TYR A 221 23.34 -16.13 21.28
N ALA A 222 23.84 -14.92 21.01
CA ALA A 222 25.26 -14.68 20.77
C ALA A 222 26.12 -14.88 22.03
N ASN A 223 25.56 -14.62 23.22
CA ASN A 223 26.21 -14.81 24.51
C ASN A 223 25.97 -16.21 25.12
N GLY A 224 25.28 -17.11 24.41
CA GLY A 224 25.11 -18.51 24.81
C GLY A 224 24.17 -18.74 26.00
N THR A 225 23.20 -17.86 26.24
CA THR A 225 22.15 -18.02 27.27
C THR A 225 20.76 -18.19 26.67
#